data_AF-A0A8B7P1D8-F1
#
_entry.id   AF-A0A8B7P1D8-F1
#
_cell.length_a   1.000
_cell.length_b   1.000
_cell.length_c   1.000
_cell.angle_alpha   90.00
_cell.angle_beta   90.00
_cell.angle_gamma   90.00
#
_symmetry.space_group_name_H-M   'P 1'
#
loop_
_entity.id
_entity.type
_entity.pdbx_description
1 polymer ?
#
loop_
_entity_poly.entity_id
_entity_poly.type
_entity_poly.pdbx_seq_one_letter_code
_entity_poly.pdbx_strand_id
1 'polypeptide(L)'
;CPGLWTRWSNGSCYQEYSKGPCKDGELFMKDSNGRGICSCSSDLKMFYHPESKQCYPLYEQGPCNPGHILKFDYATMRPSCFCRDGHMLEEDGTCYRLNSAGPCDPSACKTGTINCYLMNLDTLKTECKCLPGNVTTADGHCYEPYSQGPCPLGKWLVFSQPGVAVCQTKEHCSRYDNYFFWAPDQRCYRQYSRGPCPKGRLFYLDSNTGEAGCDCRSDWQPYYFEEDGQCYEQHSIGPCKIGKYFGYNKTSHRTECNCFTSHVLDPETDTCHEQMTRGPCPEGQLVVRGPNNGTMQCSCSENLQSHYWPETKQCYQHFQQGPCPANHSFRPSPDTGLPMCMVWG
;
A
#
# COMPACT_ATOMS: atom_id res chain seq x y z
N CYS A 1 26.53 -1.32 18.61
CA CYS A 1 25.07 -1.36 18.81
C CYS A 1 24.54 0.06 18.70
N PRO A 2 23.29 0.26 18.23
CA PRO A 2 22.62 1.56 18.28
C PRO A 2 22.56 2.13 19.71
N GLY A 3 22.23 3.42 19.87
CA GLY A 3 22.01 4.01 21.19
C GLY A 3 20.89 3.29 21.95
N LEU A 4 21.05 3.09 23.27
CA LEU A 4 20.16 2.30 24.17
C LEU A 4 20.15 0.77 23.93
N TRP A 5 21.11 0.27 23.15
CA TRP A 5 21.30 -1.18 22.91
C TRP A 5 22.67 -1.63 23.40
N THR A 6 22.72 -2.80 24.03
CA THR A 6 23.92 -3.38 24.62
C THR A 6 24.27 -4.72 23.97
N ARG A 7 25.58 -5.00 23.84
CA ARG A 7 26.11 -6.20 23.16
C ARG A 7 26.09 -7.41 24.08
N TRP A 8 25.55 -8.52 23.60
CA TRP A 8 25.55 -9.81 24.26
C TRP A 8 26.82 -10.63 23.93
N SER A 9 27.05 -11.72 24.66
CA SER A 9 28.23 -12.58 24.52
C SER A 9 28.41 -13.19 23.12
N ASN A 10 27.32 -13.35 22.36
CA ASN A 10 27.33 -13.86 20.98
C ASN A 10 27.58 -12.78 19.91
N GLY A 11 27.81 -11.52 20.31
CA GLY A 11 28.01 -10.41 19.38
C GLY A 11 26.73 -9.73 18.89
N SER A 12 25.54 -10.28 19.18
CA SER A 12 24.25 -9.64 18.90
C SER A 12 23.99 -8.46 19.83
N CYS A 13 23.21 -7.49 19.38
CA CYS A 13 22.80 -6.33 20.16
C CYS A 13 21.34 -6.48 20.58
N TYR A 14 21.02 -6.15 21.83
CA TYR A 14 19.64 -6.14 22.34
C TYR A 14 19.37 -4.82 23.07
N GLN A 15 18.11 -4.40 23.07
CA GLN A 15 17.66 -3.19 23.76
C GLN A 15 17.70 -3.39 25.29
N GLU A 16 18.20 -2.39 26.03
CA GLU A 16 18.17 -2.40 27.49
C GLU A 16 16.72 -2.39 28.02
N TYR A 17 16.47 -3.12 29.11
CA TYR A 17 15.15 -3.35 29.73
C TYR A 17 14.12 -4.11 28.87
N SER A 18 14.57 -4.78 27.81
CA SER A 18 13.76 -5.72 27.03
C SER A 18 13.97 -7.17 27.51
N LYS A 19 13.13 -8.11 27.03
CA LYS A 19 13.37 -9.55 27.24
C LYS A 19 14.67 -10.02 26.59
N GLY A 20 14.98 -9.56 25.38
CA GLY A 20 16.22 -9.91 24.68
C GLY A 20 16.50 -11.43 24.65
N PRO A 21 17.74 -11.88 24.95
CA PRO A 21 18.11 -13.29 25.03
C PRO A 21 17.80 -13.92 26.40
N CYS A 22 17.15 -13.19 27.31
CA CYS A 22 16.92 -13.62 28.69
C CYS A 22 15.73 -14.57 28.81
N LYS A 23 15.71 -15.33 29.91
CA LYS A 23 14.58 -16.21 30.24
C LYS A 23 13.39 -15.37 30.69
N ASP A 24 12.20 -15.98 30.67
CA ASP A 24 11.00 -15.32 31.17
C ASP A 24 11.18 -14.88 32.63
N GLY A 25 10.82 -13.63 32.91
CA GLY A 25 10.95 -13.00 34.23
C GLY A 25 12.29 -12.31 34.51
N GLU A 26 13.23 -12.31 33.56
CA GLU A 26 14.46 -11.52 33.61
C GLU A 26 14.51 -10.48 32.50
N LEU A 27 15.19 -9.35 32.75
CA LEU A 27 15.40 -8.31 31.75
C LEU A 27 16.87 -8.19 31.37
N PHE A 28 17.08 -7.82 30.11
CA PHE A 28 18.39 -7.55 29.56
C PHE A 28 18.87 -6.18 30.01
N MET A 29 20.00 -6.14 30.71
CA MET A 29 20.57 -4.93 31.27
C MET A 29 22.05 -4.83 30.93
N LYS A 30 22.62 -3.64 31.11
CA LYS A 30 24.04 -3.37 30.94
C LYS A 30 24.75 -3.43 32.28
N ASP A 31 25.82 -4.23 32.37
CA ASP A 31 26.68 -4.28 33.55
C ASP A 31 27.61 -3.04 33.62
N SER A 32 28.36 -2.92 34.73
CA SER A 32 29.32 -1.83 34.94
C SER A 32 30.46 -1.79 33.90
N ASN A 33 30.70 -2.89 33.19
CA ASN A 33 31.74 -3.02 32.15
C ASN A 33 31.17 -2.82 30.73
N GLY A 34 29.88 -2.50 30.61
CA GLY A 34 29.19 -2.30 29.35
C GLY A 34 28.83 -3.57 28.58
N ARG A 35 28.78 -4.72 29.24
CA ARG A 35 28.33 -6.00 28.69
C ARG A 35 26.87 -6.27 29.06
N GLY A 36 26.14 -6.94 28.18
CA GLY A 36 24.77 -7.36 28.46
C GLY A 36 24.73 -8.47 29.51
N ILE A 37 23.84 -8.34 30.48
CA ILE A 37 23.53 -9.33 31.52
C ILE A 37 22.01 -9.48 31.65
N CYS A 38 21.54 -10.69 31.98
CA CYS A 38 20.15 -10.94 32.35
C CYS A 38 20.03 -10.88 33.88
N SER A 39 19.11 -10.06 34.40
CA SER A 39 18.87 -9.99 35.83
C SER A 39 17.48 -9.44 36.13
N CYS A 40 16.97 -9.80 37.31
CA CYS A 40 15.76 -9.25 37.89
C CYS A 40 15.98 -9.04 39.39
N SER A 41 15.74 -7.81 39.86
CA SER A 41 15.82 -7.43 41.28
C SER A 41 14.61 -6.58 41.64
N SER A 42 14.18 -6.63 42.91
CA SER A 42 13.17 -5.73 43.47
C SER A 42 13.58 -4.24 43.40
N ASP A 43 14.87 -3.96 43.19
CA ASP A 43 15.39 -2.61 42.98
C ASP A 43 14.94 -2.00 41.65
N LEU A 44 14.59 -2.86 40.66
CA LEU A 44 14.00 -2.47 39.40
C LEU A 44 12.51 -2.14 39.58
N LYS A 45 12.18 -1.20 40.47
CA LYS A 45 10.80 -0.86 40.87
C LYS A 45 9.85 -0.64 39.70
N MET A 46 10.36 -0.14 38.57
CA MET A 46 9.56 0.11 37.38
C MET A 46 9.14 -1.15 36.62
N PHE A 47 9.92 -2.23 36.72
CA PHE A 47 9.76 -3.44 35.92
C PHE A 47 9.43 -4.68 36.75
N TYR A 48 9.75 -4.63 38.05
CA TYR A 48 9.55 -5.73 38.99
C TYR A 48 8.08 -5.82 39.40
N HIS A 49 7.45 -6.95 39.09
CA HIS A 49 6.09 -7.28 39.48
C HIS A 49 6.11 -8.11 40.79
N PRO A 50 5.68 -7.53 41.92
CA PRO A 50 5.82 -8.15 43.25
C PRO A 50 5.12 -9.50 43.40
N GLU A 51 3.98 -9.68 42.76
CA GLU A 51 3.10 -10.83 42.91
C GLU A 51 3.72 -12.08 42.24
N SER A 52 4.31 -11.90 41.05
CA SER A 52 4.99 -12.99 40.35
C SER A 52 6.49 -13.08 40.65
N LYS A 53 7.06 -12.10 41.36
CA LYS A 53 8.50 -11.97 41.63
C LYS A 53 9.36 -12.01 40.38
N GLN A 54 8.86 -11.41 39.31
CA GLN A 54 9.47 -11.42 37.97
C GLN A 54 9.53 -10.01 37.42
N CYS A 55 10.47 -9.76 36.51
CA CYS A 55 10.62 -8.49 35.84
C CYS A 55 10.09 -8.58 34.41
N TYR A 56 9.27 -7.62 34.02
CA TYR A 56 8.65 -7.60 32.69
C TYR A 56 8.94 -6.29 31.98
N PRO A 57 9.08 -6.31 30.64
CA PRO A 57 9.21 -5.09 29.86
C PRO A 57 7.95 -4.25 29.99
N LEU A 58 8.11 -2.94 30.10
CA LEU A 58 6.98 -2.02 30.05
C LEU A 58 6.45 -1.90 28.62
N TYR A 59 5.16 -1.61 28.50
CA TYR A 59 4.39 -1.51 27.25
C TYR A 59 4.24 -2.82 26.47
N GLU A 60 4.69 -3.94 27.04
CA GLU A 60 4.38 -5.29 26.58
C GLU A 60 3.27 -5.92 27.43
N GLN A 61 2.79 -7.10 27.05
CA GLN A 61 1.74 -7.79 27.79
C GLN A 61 2.20 -8.20 29.20
N GLY A 62 3.43 -8.71 29.33
CA GLY A 62 3.98 -9.15 30.62
C GLY A 62 3.07 -10.16 31.35
N PRO A 63 2.78 -9.96 32.65
CA PRO A 63 1.89 -10.82 33.43
C PRO A 63 0.40 -10.53 33.20
N CYS A 64 0.06 -9.56 32.35
CA CYS A 64 -1.30 -9.09 32.18
C CYS A 64 -2.12 -10.01 31.26
N ASN A 65 -3.45 -9.94 31.44
CA ASN A 65 -4.40 -10.61 30.56
C ASN A 65 -4.26 -10.13 29.10
N PRO A 66 -4.65 -10.95 28.11
CA PRO A 66 -4.68 -10.53 26.71
C PRO A 66 -5.41 -9.18 26.53
N GLY A 67 -4.89 -8.35 25.63
CA GLY A 67 -5.41 -6.99 25.38
C GLY A 67 -4.89 -5.92 26.36
N HIS A 68 -4.27 -6.33 27.47
CA HIS A 68 -3.58 -5.41 28.37
C HIS A 68 -2.10 -5.28 28.05
N ILE A 69 -1.51 -4.18 28.51
CA ILE A 69 -0.08 -3.93 28.57
C ILE A 69 0.31 -3.44 29.96
N LEU A 70 1.50 -3.84 30.40
CA LEU A 70 2.06 -3.42 31.68
C LEU A 70 2.65 -2.01 31.55
N LYS A 71 2.13 -1.04 32.33
CA LYS A 71 2.70 0.31 32.41
C LYS A 71 3.11 0.60 33.86
N PHE A 72 4.04 1.53 34.05
CA PHE A 72 4.36 1.98 35.40
C PHE A 72 3.31 2.99 35.89
N ASP A 73 2.60 2.66 36.96
CA ASP A 73 1.64 3.55 37.60
C ASP A 73 2.37 4.43 38.61
N TYR A 74 2.51 5.71 38.28
CA TYR A 74 3.16 6.71 39.12
C TYR A 74 2.36 7.06 40.38
N ALA A 75 1.07 6.72 40.46
CA ALA A 75 0.27 6.95 41.67
C ALA A 75 0.55 5.89 42.73
N THR A 76 0.64 4.62 42.32
CA THR A 76 0.92 3.49 43.23
C THR A 76 2.41 3.14 43.32
N MET A 77 3.24 3.74 42.47
CA MET A 77 4.68 3.47 42.32
C MET A 77 4.97 2.00 42.03
N ARG A 78 4.11 1.35 41.23
CA ARG A 78 4.18 -0.08 40.86
C ARG A 78 3.80 -0.29 39.40
N PRO A 79 4.30 -1.36 38.74
CA PRO A 79 3.82 -1.74 37.43
C PRO A 79 2.39 -2.29 37.52
N SER A 80 1.48 -1.75 36.71
CA SER A 80 0.05 -2.08 36.67
C SER A 80 -0.41 -2.37 35.24
N CYS A 81 -1.41 -3.24 35.11
CA CYS A 81 -1.97 -3.61 33.81
C CYS A 81 -3.00 -2.58 33.35
N PHE A 82 -2.86 -2.10 32.11
CA PHE A 82 -3.79 -1.17 31.47
C PHE A 82 -4.22 -1.71 30.11
N CYS A 83 -5.38 -1.32 29.62
CA CYS A 83 -5.73 -1.63 28.23
C CYS A 83 -4.71 -1.04 27.26
N ARG A 84 -4.35 -1.83 26.26
CA ARG A 84 -3.60 -1.35 25.09
C ARG A 84 -4.46 -0.33 24.34
N ASP A 85 -3.80 0.62 23.69
CA ASP A 85 -4.48 1.59 22.83
C ASP A 85 -5.40 0.88 21.81
N GLY A 86 -6.58 1.45 21.61
CA GLY A 86 -7.63 0.83 20.79
C GLY A 86 -8.30 -0.40 21.41
N HIS A 87 -8.09 -0.69 22.70
CA HIS A 87 -8.86 -1.65 23.47
C HIS A 87 -9.64 -0.95 24.59
N MET A 88 -10.80 -1.49 24.93
CA MET A 88 -11.66 -0.97 26.00
C MET A 88 -11.86 -2.02 27.09
N LEU A 89 -11.81 -1.58 28.34
CA LEU A 89 -12.02 -2.42 29.51
C LEU A 89 -13.53 -2.63 29.70
N GLU A 90 -13.94 -3.89 29.78
CA GLU A 90 -15.33 -4.27 30.04
C GLU A 90 -15.51 -4.74 31.50
N GLU A 91 -16.76 -4.93 31.91
CA GLU A 91 -17.12 -5.33 33.29
C GLU A 91 -16.51 -6.68 33.71
N ASP A 92 -16.17 -7.54 32.75
CA ASP A 92 -15.50 -8.82 32.97
C ASP A 92 -14.00 -8.69 33.27
N GLY A 93 -13.45 -7.46 33.25
CA GLY A 93 -12.03 -7.19 33.47
C GLY A 93 -11.14 -7.51 32.27
N THR A 94 -11.72 -7.76 31.09
CA THR A 94 -11.00 -8.01 29.84
C THR A 94 -10.95 -6.76 28.98
N CYS A 95 -9.79 -6.51 28.34
CA CYS A 95 -9.64 -5.44 27.38
C CYS A 95 -9.94 -5.96 25.97
N TYR A 96 -11.07 -5.59 25.41
CA TYR A 96 -11.46 -5.99 24.06
C TYR A 96 -11.01 -4.97 23.02
N ARG A 97 -10.49 -5.48 21.90
CA ARG A 97 -10.07 -4.62 20.77
C ARG A 97 -11.29 -3.97 20.13
N LEU A 98 -11.29 -2.65 20.02
CA LEU A 98 -12.28 -1.91 19.23
C LEU A 98 -12.18 -2.30 17.75
N ASN A 99 -13.31 -2.24 17.05
CA ASN A 99 -13.41 -2.74 15.68
C ASN A 99 -13.00 -4.21 15.60
N SER A 100 -13.43 -5.03 16.57
CA SER A 100 -13.40 -6.49 16.49
C SER A 100 -14.78 -7.09 16.78
N ALA A 101 -14.88 -8.42 16.91
CA ALA A 101 -16.07 -9.05 17.47
C ALA A 101 -16.29 -8.65 18.95
N GLY A 102 -15.21 -8.38 19.69
CA GLY A 102 -15.27 -7.99 21.09
C GLY A 102 -16.02 -9.01 21.98
N PRO A 103 -16.70 -8.56 23.05
CA PRO A 103 -17.55 -9.39 23.90
C PRO A 103 -18.97 -9.60 23.32
N CYS A 104 -19.24 -9.13 22.10
CA CYS A 104 -20.57 -9.19 21.51
C CYS A 104 -20.99 -10.65 21.27
N ASP A 105 -22.26 -10.99 21.59
CA ASP A 105 -22.80 -12.33 21.39
C ASP A 105 -22.72 -12.72 19.89
N PRO A 106 -22.13 -13.88 19.53
CA PRO A 106 -22.16 -14.41 18.18
C PRO A 106 -23.57 -14.60 17.62
N SER A 107 -24.62 -14.62 18.44
CA SER A 107 -26.01 -14.65 17.98
C SER A 107 -26.55 -13.26 17.62
N ALA A 108 -25.98 -12.20 18.21
CA ALA A 108 -26.17 -10.80 17.83
C ALA A 108 -25.23 -10.38 16.69
N CYS A 109 -24.16 -11.13 16.47
CA CYS A 109 -23.18 -10.98 15.40
C CYS A 109 -22.94 -12.33 14.74
N LYS A 110 -23.95 -12.84 14.01
CA LYS A 110 -23.85 -14.16 13.39
C LYS A 110 -22.78 -14.19 12.31
N THR A 111 -22.09 -15.32 12.33
CA THR A 111 -20.80 -15.64 11.74
C THR A 111 -20.53 -15.07 10.34
N GLY A 112 -19.35 -14.46 10.24
CA GLY A 112 -18.65 -14.29 8.96
C GLY A 112 -18.51 -12.84 8.54
N THR A 113 -17.35 -12.26 8.88
CA THR A 113 -16.79 -11.06 8.24
C THR A 113 -17.54 -9.74 8.42
N ILE A 114 -17.59 -9.18 9.64
CA ILE A 114 -17.22 -7.77 9.94
C ILE A 114 -17.46 -7.45 11.42
N ASN A 115 -16.60 -6.59 11.95
CA ASN A 115 -16.44 -6.19 13.35
C ASN A 115 -17.57 -5.29 13.86
N CYS A 116 -18.16 -5.63 15.01
CA CYS A 116 -19.33 -4.94 15.56
C CYS A 116 -19.08 -4.23 16.90
N TYR A 117 -17.95 -4.45 17.56
CA TYR A 117 -17.66 -3.82 18.85
C TYR A 117 -17.02 -2.44 18.67
N LEU A 118 -17.78 -1.39 18.95
CA LEU A 118 -17.41 0.00 18.71
C LEU A 118 -17.62 0.87 19.94
N MET A 119 -16.93 2.01 20.00
CA MET A 119 -17.19 3.06 20.98
C MET A 119 -18.15 4.08 20.37
N ASN A 120 -19.30 4.29 21.01
CA ASN A 120 -20.21 5.38 20.67
C ASN A 120 -19.59 6.70 21.16
N LEU A 121 -19.36 7.64 20.25
CA LEU A 121 -18.70 8.92 20.55
C LEU A 121 -19.62 9.90 21.29
N ASP A 122 -20.94 9.75 21.18
CA ASP A 122 -21.92 10.61 21.87
C ASP A 122 -22.10 10.19 23.33
N THR A 123 -22.07 8.88 23.61
CA THR A 123 -22.27 8.33 24.96
C THR A 123 -20.97 7.93 25.65
N LEU A 124 -19.85 7.86 24.91
CA LEU A 124 -18.56 7.30 25.33
C LEU A 124 -18.67 5.85 25.85
N LYS A 125 -19.74 5.14 25.49
CA LYS A 125 -19.98 3.74 25.86
C LYS A 125 -19.70 2.83 24.68
N THR A 126 -19.34 1.59 24.99
CA THR A 126 -19.18 0.54 24.00
C THR A 126 -20.55 0.01 23.56
N GLU A 127 -20.72 -0.22 22.25
CA GLU A 127 -21.95 -0.73 21.66
C GLU A 127 -21.62 -1.76 20.56
N CYS A 128 -22.49 -2.75 20.41
CA CYS A 128 -22.41 -3.74 19.34
C CYS A 128 -23.19 -3.26 18.10
N LYS A 129 -22.55 -2.50 17.19
CA LYS A 129 -23.15 -1.90 15.96
C LYS A 129 -22.19 -1.99 14.76
N CYS A 130 -22.70 -1.86 13.52
CA CYS A 130 -21.85 -1.84 12.31
C CYS A 130 -20.94 -0.61 12.26
N LEU A 131 -19.75 -0.77 11.66
CA LEU A 131 -18.81 0.32 11.40
C LEU A 131 -19.48 1.49 10.65
N PRO A 132 -19.10 2.76 10.94
CA PRO A 132 -19.57 3.91 10.19
C PRO A 132 -19.30 3.73 8.69
N GLY A 133 -20.35 3.86 7.88
CA GLY A 133 -20.30 3.66 6.43
C GLY A 133 -20.72 2.27 5.96
N ASN A 134 -20.89 1.27 6.83
CA ASN A 134 -21.45 -0.03 6.48
C ASN A 134 -22.97 -0.10 6.73
N VAL A 135 -23.65 -1.03 6.07
CA VAL A 135 -25.12 -1.20 6.14
C VAL A 135 -25.51 -2.59 6.66
N THR A 136 -26.57 -2.65 7.47
CA THR A 136 -27.14 -3.88 8.06
C THR A 136 -28.13 -4.55 7.12
N THR A 137 -28.00 -5.85 6.90
CA THR A 137 -29.01 -6.69 6.20
C THR A 137 -30.11 -7.16 7.15
N ALA A 138 -31.21 -7.71 6.60
CA ALA A 138 -32.32 -8.25 7.41
C ALA A 138 -31.88 -9.36 8.37
N ASP A 139 -30.83 -10.09 8.00
CA ASP A 139 -30.22 -11.16 8.80
C ASP A 139 -29.19 -10.64 9.82
N GLY A 140 -29.05 -9.32 9.97
CA GLY A 140 -28.16 -8.69 10.97
C GLY A 140 -26.68 -8.58 10.56
N HIS A 141 -26.31 -9.01 9.36
CA HIS A 141 -24.93 -8.93 8.87
C HIS A 141 -24.62 -7.53 8.30
N CYS A 142 -23.41 -7.02 8.60
CA CYS A 142 -22.91 -5.75 8.11
C CYS A 142 -22.11 -5.94 6.82
N TYR A 143 -22.35 -5.10 5.82
CA TYR A 143 -21.56 -5.07 4.59
C TYR A 143 -21.27 -3.64 4.16
N GLU A 144 -20.22 -3.46 3.34
CA GLU A 144 -20.02 -2.19 2.66
C GLU A 144 -21.22 -1.93 1.73
N PRO A 145 -21.89 -0.77 1.83
CA PRO A 145 -22.96 -0.40 0.90
C PRO A 145 -22.38 -0.38 -0.50
N TYR A 146 -23.23 -0.69 -1.48
CA TYR A 146 -22.86 -0.69 -2.89
C TYR A 146 -21.80 -1.74 -3.28
N SER A 147 -21.46 -2.65 -2.36
CA SER A 147 -20.66 -3.84 -2.64
C SER A 147 -21.55 -5.02 -3.06
N GLN A 148 -20.94 -6.13 -3.49
CA GLN A 148 -21.68 -7.38 -3.72
C GLN A 148 -22.27 -7.92 -2.41
N GLY A 149 -21.57 -7.80 -1.28
CA GLY A 149 -22.03 -8.30 0.02
C GLY A 149 -22.54 -9.76 -0.03
N PRO A 150 -23.71 -10.07 0.57
CA PRO A 150 -24.34 -11.38 0.52
C PRO A 150 -25.16 -11.61 -0.75
N CYS A 151 -25.17 -10.64 -1.67
CA CYS A 151 -26.05 -10.68 -2.82
C CYS A 151 -25.52 -11.65 -3.88
N PRO A 152 -26.43 -12.32 -4.64
CA PRO A 152 -26.06 -13.11 -5.80
C PRO A 152 -25.24 -12.29 -6.81
N LEU A 153 -24.41 -12.97 -7.62
CA LEU A 153 -23.69 -12.33 -8.72
C LEU A 153 -24.65 -11.49 -9.58
N GLY A 154 -24.26 -10.23 -9.84
CA GLY A 154 -25.11 -9.27 -10.55
C GLY A 154 -25.97 -8.36 -9.69
N LYS A 155 -26.03 -8.63 -8.38
CA LYS A 155 -26.73 -7.80 -7.42
C LYS A 155 -25.74 -7.12 -6.48
N TRP A 156 -26.12 -5.95 -5.99
CA TRP A 156 -25.34 -5.14 -5.06
C TRP A 156 -26.25 -4.73 -3.89
N LEU A 157 -25.63 -4.52 -2.74
CA LEU A 157 -26.33 -4.22 -1.52
C LEU A 157 -26.62 -2.71 -1.42
N VAL A 158 -27.89 -2.31 -1.45
CA VAL A 158 -28.32 -0.91 -1.46
C VAL A 158 -29.04 -0.57 -0.16
N PHE A 159 -28.82 0.62 0.39
CA PHE A 159 -29.52 1.09 1.58
C PHE A 159 -31.03 1.29 1.29
N SER A 160 -31.89 0.64 2.06
CA SER A 160 -33.34 0.88 2.04
C SER A 160 -33.79 1.52 3.35
N GLN A 161 -34.69 2.49 3.29
CA GLN A 161 -35.39 2.97 4.48
C GLN A 161 -36.48 1.93 4.80
N PRO A 162 -36.45 1.27 5.97
CA PRO A 162 -35.89 1.71 7.25
C PRO A 162 -34.61 0.94 7.67
N GLY A 163 -33.42 1.46 7.35
CA GLY A 163 -32.14 1.01 7.93
C GLY A 163 -31.66 -0.41 7.56
N VAL A 164 -32.39 -1.11 6.68
CA VAL A 164 -32.03 -2.45 6.22
C VAL A 164 -31.60 -2.38 4.76
N ALA A 165 -30.46 -2.95 4.45
CA ALA A 165 -29.92 -3.02 3.11
C ALA A 165 -30.52 -4.19 2.34
N VAL A 166 -30.85 -3.96 1.07
CA VAL A 166 -31.51 -4.93 0.18
C VAL A 166 -30.67 -5.17 -1.06
N CYS A 167 -30.68 -6.40 -1.55
CA CYS A 167 -30.00 -6.75 -2.79
C CYS A 167 -30.79 -6.23 -3.99
N GLN A 168 -30.26 -5.23 -4.68
CA GLN A 168 -30.81 -4.72 -5.92
C GLN A 168 -29.98 -5.19 -7.10
N THR A 169 -30.56 -5.21 -8.29
CA THR A 169 -29.81 -5.45 -9.53
C THR A 169 -28.83 -4.29 -9.73
N LYS A 170 -27.59 -4.60 -10.13
CA LYS A 170 -26.59 -3.59 -10.43
C LYS A 170 -26.88 -2.99 -11.82
N GLU A 171 -27.92 -2.18 -11.89
CA GLU A 171 -28.35 -1.51 -13.14
C GLU A 171 -27.52 -0.25 -13.42
N HIS A 172 -26.85 0.32 -12.40
CA HIS A 172 -26.08 1.55 -12.50
C HIS A 172 -24.64 1.39 -11.98
N CYS A 173 -23.65 1.61 -12.86
CA CYS A 173 -22.24 1.64 -12.50
C CYS A 173 -21.88 3.03 -11.93
N SER A 174 -22.15 3.24 -10.64
CA SER A 174 -22.13 4.55 -9.97
C SER A 174 -20.75 5.16 -9.65
N ARG A 175 -19.63 4.59 -10.15
CA ARG A 175 -18.28 5.14 -9.85
C ARG A 175 -17.91 6.33 -10.73
N TYR A 176 -18.32 6.33 -12.01
CA TYR A 176 -18.10 7.43 -12.98
C TYR A 176 -19.13 7.34 -14.11
N ASP A 177 -19.54 8.48 -14.68
CA ASP A 177 -20.58 8.60 -15.73
C ASP A 177 -20.29 7.82 -17.04
N ASN A 178 -19.07 7.29 -17.21
CA ASN A 178 -18.64 6.55 -18.40
C ASN A 178 -18.34 5.06 -18.14
N TYR A 179 -18.87 4.48 -17.07
CA TYR A 179 -18.76 3.04 -16.81
C TYR A 179 -20.10 2.37 -17.06
N PHE A 180 -20.07 1.23 -17.74
CA PHE A 180 -21.28 0.49 -18.10
C PHE A 180 -21.16 -0.98 -17.73
N PHE A 181 -22.32 -1.57 -17.48
CA PHE A 181 -22.44 -2.94 -17.01
C PHE A 181 -22.25 -3.93 -18.17
N TRP A 182 -21.49 -4.99 -17.93
CA TRP A 182 -21.27 -6.08 -18.86
C TRP A 182 -21.92 -7.35 -18.32
N ALA A 183 -23.05 -7.72 -18.92
CA ALA A 183 -23.85 -8.85 -18.46
C ALA A 183 -23.12 -10.21 -18.45
N PRO A 184 -22.23 -10.55 -19.41
CA PRO A 184 -21.60 -11.88 -19.42
C PRO A 184 -20.76 -12.22 -18.18
N ASP A 185 -20.10 -11.24 -17.54
CA ASP A 185 -19.29 -11.49 -16.33
C ASP A 185 -19.74 -10.68 -15.10
N GLN A 186 -20.83 -9.93 -15.22
CA GLN A 186 -21.45 -9.16 -14.15
C GLN A 186 -20.53 -8.05 -13.58
N ARG A 187 -19.63 -7.49 -14.39
CA ARG A 187 -18.72 -6.39 -14.01
C ARG A 187 -19.04 -5.08 -14.74
N CYS A 188 -18.43 -4.00 -14.27
CA CYS A 188 -18.50 -2.69 -14.94
C CYS A 188 -17.18 -2.39 -15.64
N TYR A 189 -17.26 -1.86 -16.86
CA TYR A 189 -16.09 -1.46 -17.64
C TYR A 189 -16.24 -0.02 -18.12
N ARG A 190 -15.12 0.68 -18.28
CA ARG A 190 -15.10 2.03 -18.81
C ARG A 190 -15.35 2.02 -20.31
N GLN A 191 -16.19 2.92 -20.82
CA GLN A 191 -16.36 3.13 -22.25
C GLN A 191 -15.01 3.42 -22.92
N TYR A 192 -14.82 2.85 -24.11
CA TYR A 192 -13.59 2.89 -24.89
C TYR A 192 -12.35 2.33 -24.19
N SER A 193 -12.52 1.42 -23.23
CA SER A 193 -11.43 0.61 -22.68
C SER A 193 -11.40 -0.77 -23.32
N ARG A 194 -10.27 -1.48 -23.21
CA ARG A 194 -10.22 -2.88 -23.68
C ARG A 194 -11.17 -3.78 -22.88
N GLY A 195 -11.27 -3.56 -21.57
CA GLY A 195 -12.20 -4.30 -20.70
C GLY A 195 -12.20 -5.83 -20.94
N PRO A 196 -13.39 -6.45 -21.13
CA PRO A 196 -13.53 -7.88 -21.43
C PRO A 196 -13.35 -8.19 -22.93
N CYS A 197 -13.14 -7.18 -23.77
CA CYS A 197 -13.09 -7.31 -25.22
C CYS A 197 -11.76 -7.92 -25.71
N PRO A 198 -11.79 -8.61 -26.87
CA PRO A 198 -10.59 -9.11 -27.51
C PRO A 198 -9.70 -7.95 -27.98
N LYS A 199 -8.42 -8.26 -28.28
CA LYS A 199 -7.49 -7.28 -28.84
C LYS A 199 -8.07 -6.64 -30.12
N GLY A 200 -7.86 -5.34 -30.25
CA GLY A 200 -8.33 -4.53 -31.38
C GLY A 200 -9.80 -4.12 -31.32
N ARG A 201 -10.51 -4.45 -30.23
CA ARG A 201 -11.88 -3.97 -29.97
C ARG A 201 -11.96 -3.31 -28.60
N LEU A 202 -12.89 -2.36 -28.49
CA LEU A 202 -13.13 -1.63 -27.25
C LEU A 202 -14.55 -1.86 -26.76
N PHE A 203 -14.67 -1.83 -25.43
CA PHE A 203 -15.95 -1.87 -24.74
C PHE A 203 -16.70 -0.56 -24.99
N TYR A 204 -17.94 -0.64 -25.44
CA TYR A 204 -18.79 0.53 -25.65
C TYR A 204 -20.23 0.24 -25.23
N LEU A 205 -20.98 1.30 -24.92
CA LEU A 205 -22.43 1.24 -24.78
C LEU A 205 -23.06 1.73 -26.08
N ASP A 206 -23.89 0.90 -26.71
CA ASP A 206 -24.67 1.32 -27.87
C ASP A 206 -25.81 2.24 -27.41
N SER A 207 -25.79 3.50 -27.86
CA SER A 207 -26.81 4.47 -27.47
C SER A 207 -28.19 4.17 -28.08
N ASN A 208 -28.27 3.36 -29.13
CA ASN A 208 -29.54 3.01 -29.78
C ASN A 208 -30.22 1.84 -29.08
N THR A 209 -29.45 0.82 -28.69
CA THR A 209 -30.00 -0.38 -28.04
C THR A 209 -29.95 -0.31 -26.51
N GLY A 210 -29.06 0.52 -25.96
CA GLY A 210 -28.77 0.56 -24.52
C GLY A 210 -27.96 -0.64 -24.04
N GLU A 211 -27.43 -1.46 -24.95
CA GLU A 211 -26.65 -2.65 -24.62
C GLU A 211 -25.15 -2.38 -24.71
N ALA A 212 -24.39 -2.93 -23.75
CA ALA A 212 -22.94 -2.89 -23.80
C ALA A 212 -22.41 -3.97 -24.76
N GLY A 213 -21.41 -3.60 -25.56
CA GLY A 213 -20.83 -4.42 -26.63
C GLY A 213 -19.32 -4.28 -26.74
N CYS A 214 -18.72 -5.11 -27.60
CA CYS A 214 -17.33 -4.99 -28.03
C CYS A 214 -17.29 -4.70 -29.52
N ASP A 215 -16.85 -3.49 -29.89
CA ASP A 215 -16.83 -3.07 -31.28
C ASP A 215 -15.56 -2.25 -31.59
N CYS A 216 -15.34 -2.01 -32.87
CA CYS A 216 -14.35 -1.07 -33.36
C CYS A 216 -14.85 -0.43 -34.64
N ARG A 217 -15.01 0.90 -34.63
CA ARG A 217 -15.54 1.65 -35.76
C ARG A 217 -14.58 2.74 -36.20
N SER A 218 -14.49 2.97 -37.50
CA SER A 218 -13.59 3.97 -38.10
C SER A 218 -13.97 5.41 -37.76
N ASP A 219 -15.22 5.67 -37.37
CA ASP A 219 -15.68 6.99 -36.90
C ASP A 219 -15.25 7.28 -35.45
N TRP A 220 -14.76 6.28 -34.71
CA TRP A 220 -14.13 6.48 -33.40
C TRP A 220 -12.69 6.98 -33.59
N GLN A 221 -12.53 8.12 -34.26
CA GLN A 221 -11.24 8.67 -34.66
C GLN A 221 -10.19 8.73 -33.53
N PRO A 222 -10.53 9.02 -32.26
CA PRO A 222 -9.53 8.99 -31.19
C PRO A 222 -9.02 7.59 -30.85
N TYR A 223 -9.69 6.52 -31.25
CA TYR A 223 -9.39 5.16 -30.82
C TYR A 223 -8.99 4.25 -31.99
N TYR A 224 -9.45 4.57 -33.20
CA TYR A 224 -9.24 3.79 -34.41
C TYR A 224 -7.84 4.04 -34.99
N PHE A 225 -7.08 2.95 -35.17
CA PHE A 225 -5.77 2.98 -35.80
C PHE A 225 -5.90 2.54 -37.27
N GLU A 226 -5.63 3.47 -38.18
CA GLU A 226 -5.86 3.27 -39.63
C GLU A 226 -4.99 2.17 -40.25
N GLU A 227 -3.79 1.92 -39.68
CA GLU A 227 -2.79 1.03 -40.29
C GLU A 227 -3.18 -0.45 -40.19
N ASP A 228 -3.88 -0.85 -39.12
CA ASP A 228 -4.30 -2.24 -38.89
C ASP A 228 -5.83 -2.40 -38.75
N GLY A 229 -6.59 -1.30 -38.82
CA GLY A 229 -8.04 -1.30 -38.72
C GLY A 229 -8.58 -1.67 -37.34
N GLN A 230 -7.78 -1.54 -36.28
CA GLN A 230 -8.12 -1.91 -34.92
C GLN A 230 -8.28 -0.70 -34.01
N CYS A 231 -8.97 -0.90 -32.89
CA CYS A 231 -9.22 0.15 -31.90
C CYS A 231 -8.42 -0.10 -30.62
N TYR A 232 -7.80 0.96 -30.10
CA TYR A 232 -6.93 0.92 -28.94
C TYR A 232 -7.29 2.00 -27.93
N GLU A 233 -7.09 1.68 -26.65
CA GLU A 233 -7.35 2.62 -25.56
C GLU A 233 -6.34 3.76 -25.58
N GLN A 234 -6.82 4.99 -25.41
CA GLN A 234 -5.97 6.17 -25.31
C GLN A 234 -5.00 6.08 -24.13
N HIS A 235 -3.75 6.49 -24.34
CA HIS A 235 -2.65 6.39 -23.37
C HIS A 235 -2.29 4.96 -22.96
N SER A 236 -2.69 3.95 -23.74
CA SER A 236 -2.22 2.58 -23.60
C SER A 236 -1.03 2.31 -24.50
N ILE A 237 -0.40 1.13 -24.37
CA ILE A 237 0.64 0.69 -25.30
C ILE A 237 0.06 0.53 -26.72
N GLY A 238 -1.18 0.01 -26.83
CA GLY A 238 -1.87 -0.13 -28.10
C GLY A 238 -1.05 -0.92 -29.15
N PRO A 239 -0.97 -0.43 -30.41
CA PRO A 239 -0.14 -1.00 -31.46
C PRO A 239 1.32 -0.51 -31.41
N CYS A 240 1.67 0.34 -30.44
CA CYS A 240 2.94 1.05 -30.42
C CYS A 240 4.10 0.18 -29.93
N LYS A 241 5.30 0.51 -30.40
CA LYS A 241 6.55 -0.10 -29.94
C LYS A 241 6.87 0.28 -28.48
N ILE A 242 7.85 -0.40 -27.90
CA ILE A 242 8.30 -0.20 -26.51
C ILE A 242 8.62 1.28 -26.24
N GLY A 243 8.16 1.77 -25.08
CA GLY A 243 8.36 3.15 -24.62
C GLY A 243 7.47 4.19 -25.31
N LYS A 244 6.62 3.78 -26.26
CA LYS A 244 5.60 4.62 -26.85
C LYS A 244 4.22 4.30 -26.27
N TYR A 245 3.32 5.27 -26.35
CA TYR A 245 1.91 5.09 -26.06
C TYR A 245 1.06 5.57 -27.23
N PHE A 246 -0.12 4.97 -27.36
CA PHE A 246 -1.12 5.30 -28.34
C PHE A 246 -1.88 6.56 -27.91
N GLY A 247 -1.91 7.57 -28.79
CA GLY A 247 -2.60 8.83 -28.52
C GLY A 247 -3.29 9.37 -29.76
N TYR A 248 -4.23 10.30 -29.56
CA TYR A 248 -4.90 11.02 -30.64
C TYR A 248 -4.42 12.46 -30.72
N ASN A 249 -3.91 12.84 -31.88
CA ASN A 249 -3.47 14.20 -32.14
C ASN A 249 -4.64 15.02 -32.69
N LYS A 250 -5.15 15.93 -31.87
CA LYS A 250 -6.28 16.80 -32.22
C LYS A 250 -5.99 17.76 -33.37
N THR A 251 -4.72 18.07 -33.65
CA THR A 251 -4.32 19.01 -34.71
C THR A 251 -4.26 18.30 -36.06
N SER A 252 -3.67 17.10 -36.11
CA SER A 252 -3.60 16.31 -37.34
C SER A 252 -4.84 15.44 -37.57
N HIS A 253 -5.73 15.35 -36.59
CA HIS A 253 -6.91 14.49 -36.57
C HIS A 253 -6.60 13.00 -36.77
N ARG A 254 -5.42 12.54 -36.35
CA ARG A 254 -4.99 11.14 -36.51
C ARG A 254 -4.44 10.59 -35.21
N THR A 255 -4.55 9.27 -35.07
CA THR A 255 -3.90 8.53 -33.99
C THR A 255 -2.43 8.32 -34.29
N GLU A 256 -1.58 8.44 -33.28
CA GLU A 256 -0.13 8.35 -33.41
C GLU A 256 0.50 7.68 -32.17
N CYS A 257 1.72 7.19 -32.33
CA CYS A 257 2.51 6.59 -31.25
C CYS A 257 3.55 7.59 -30.74
N ASN A 258 3.34 8.07 -29.51
CA ASN A 258 4.16 9.12 -28.89
C ASN A 258 5.05 8.55 -27.78
N CYS A 259 6.24 9.11 -27.60
CA CYS A 259 7.05 8.81 -26.42
C CYS A 259 6.40 9.39 -25.16
N PHE A 260 6.52 8.70 -24.03
CA PHE A 260 6.22 9.29 -22.72
C PHE A 260 7.12 10.52 -22.45
N THR A 261 6.64 11.48 -21.67
CA THR A 261 7.36 12.74 -21.40
C THR A 261 8.75 12.54 -20.80
N SER A 262 8.92 11.50 -19.97
CA SER A 262 10.22 11.14 -19.36
C SER A 262 11.12 10.32 -20.29
N HIS A 263 10.69 10.00 -21.50
CA HIS A 263 11.42 9.16 -22.44
C HIS A 263 11.98 9.96 -23.61
N VAL A 264 13.02 9.43 -24.25
CA VAL A 264 13.65 9.98 -25.46
C VAL A 264 13.57 8.97 -26.59
N LEU A 265 13.24 9.44 -27.80
CA LEU A 265 13.17 8.62 -29.00
C LEU A 265 14.58 8.19 -29.44
N ASP A 266 14.79 6.89 -29.57
CA ASP A 266 15.89 6.31 -30.35
C ASP A 266 15.45 6.19 -31.82
N PRO A 267 16.03 6.99 -32.74
CA PRO A 267 15.65 6.98 -34.15
C PRO A 267 16.09 5.71 -34.90
N GLU A 268 17.05 4.94 -34.38
CA GLU A 268 17.54 3.72 -35.05
C GLU A 268 16.54 2.57 -34.92
N THR A 269 15.98 2.40 -33.71
CA THR A 269 15.03 1.33 -33.37
C THR A 269 13.58 1.79 -33.42
N ASP A 270 13.36 3.11 -33.44
CA ASP A 270 12.06 3.76 -33.32
C ASP A 270 11.33 3.36 -32.02
N THR A 271 12.10 3.14 -30.94
CA THR A 271 11.61 2.96 -29.56
C THR A 271 11.95 4.15 -28.69
N CYS A 272 11.29 4.30 -27.55
CA CYS A 272 11.64 5.35 -26.59
C CYS A 272 12.21 4.75 -25.31
N HIS A 273 13.22 5.42 -24.75
CA HIS A 273 13.91 4.97 -23.54
C HIS A 273 13.81 6.03 -22.45
N GLU A 274 13.58 5.60 -21.22
CA GLU A 274 13.48 6.50 -20.07
C GLU A 274 14.80 7.22 -19.81
N GLN A 275 14.74 8.54 -19.64
CA GLN A 275 15.89 9.37 -19.31
C GLN A 275 16.52 8.97 -17.97
N MET A 276 17.84 9.16 -17.85
CA MET A 276 18.60 8.85 -16.63
C MET A 276 18.60 7.37 -16.20
N THR A 277 18.18 6.49 -17.10
CA THR A 277 18.34 5.03 -16.95
C THR A 277 19.51 4.54 -17.78
N ARG A 278 20.01 3.33 -17.50
CA ARG A 278 21.04 2.73 -18.36
C ARG A 278 20.49 2.44 -19.76
N GLY A 279 19.25 1.95 -19.86
CA GLY A 279 18.64 1.58 -21.13
C GLY A 279 19.58 0.71 -22.00
N PRO A 280 19.67 0.97 -23.32
CA PRO A 280 20.63 0.30 -24.21
C PRO A 280 22.05 0.90 -24.18
N CYS A 281 22.34 1.87 -23.29
CA CYS A 281 23.66 2.49 -23.19
C CYS A 281 24.71 1.56 -22.56
N PRO A 282 26.00 1.74 -22.93
CA PRO A 282 27.09 1.02 -22.28
C PRO A 282 27.19 1.36 -20.78
N GLU A 283 27.86 0.49 -20.04
CA GLU A 283 28.07 0.68 -18.60
C GLU A 283 28.75 2.03 -18.30
N GLY A 284 28.26 2.71 -17.27
CA GLY A 284 28.73 4.03 -16.87
C GLY A 284 28.19 5.20 -17.69
N GLN A 285 27.29 4.96 -18.64
CA GLN A 285 26.54 6.00 -19.35
C GLN A 285 25.04 5.84 -19.14
N LEU A 286 24.31 6.96 -19.26
CA LEU A 286 22.86 7.00 -19.14
C LEU A 286 22.21 7.56 -20.41
N VAL A 287 20.95 7.21 -20.58
CA VAL A 287 20.07 7.77 -21.60
C VAL A 287 19.85 9.25 -21.30
N VAL A 288 20.32 10.13 -22.20
CA VAL A 288 20.10 11.57 -22.14
C VAL A 288 19.42 12.07 -23.41
N ARG A 289 18.78 13.23 -23.31
CA ARG A 289 18.19 13.91 -24.45
C ARG A 289 19.26 14.72 -25.17
N GLY A 290 19.51 14.39 -26.43
CA GLY A 290 20.49 15.07 -27.28
C GLY A 290 20.16 16.57 -27.44
N PRO A 291 21.14 17.48 -27.31
CA PRO A 291 20.89 18.92 -27.28
C PRO A 291 20.42 19.49 -28.63
N ASN A 292 20.74 18.84 -29.75
CA ASN A 292 20.50 19.38 -31.09
C ASN A 292 19.14 18.98 -31.68
N ASN A 293 18.76 17.71 -31.53
CA ASN A 293 17.59 17.11 -32.16
C ASN A 293 16.61 16.50 -31.14
N GLY A 294 16.96 16.53 -29.85
CA GLY A 294 16.16 15.92 -28.79
C GLY A 294 16.05 14.41 -28.87
N THR A 295 16.89 13.72 -29.64
CA THR A 295 16.90 12.25 -29.75
C THR A 295 17.75 11.62 -28.66
N MET A 296 17.63 10.31 -28.52
CA MET A 296 18.40 9.55 -27.55
C MET A 296 19.89 9.69 -27.83
N GLN A 297 20.66 9.93 -26.77
CA GLN A 297 22.10 9.82 -26.78
C GLN A 297 22.56 9.13 -25.48
N CYS A 298 23.61 8.34 -25.57
CA CYS A 298 24.30 7.81 -24.40
C CYS A 298 25.39 8.78 -23.99
N SER A 299 25.34 9.27 -22.75
CA SER A 299 26.31 10.23 -22.25
C SER A 299 26.55 10.07 -20.77
N CYS A 300 27.73 10.47 -20.33
CA CYS A 300 28.04 10.71 -18.95
C CYS A 300 28.94 11.95 -18.84
N SER A 301 28.52 12.93 -18.04
CA SER A 301 29.30 14.12 -17.74
C SER A 301 28.97 14.63 -16.34
N GLU A 302 29.84 15.48 -15.78
CA GLU A 302 29.64 16.12 -14.48
C GLU A 302 28.32 16.92 -14.38
N ASN A 303 27.78 17.34 -15.53
CA ASN A 303 26.50 18.04 -15.62
C ASN A 303 25.29 17.16 -15.20
N LEU A 304 25.45 15.84 -15.17
CA LEU A 304 24.42 14.93 -14.67
C LEU A 304 24.38 14.86 -13.14
N GLN A 305 25.18 15.67 -12.44
CA GLN A 305 25.13 15.96 -11.00
C GLN A 305 24.81 14.74 -10.12
N SER A 306 23.55 14.58 -9.73
CA SER A 306 23.06 13.51 -8.85
C SER A 306 23.27 12.09 -9.41
N HIS A 307 23.59 11.95 -10.69
CA HIS A 307 23.90 10.67 -11.34
C HIS A 307 25.39 10.41 -11.56
N TYR A 308 26.23 11.45 -11.49
CA TYR A 308 27.66 11.35 -11.81
C TYR A 308 28.48 10.98 -10.57
N TRP A 309 29.25 9.90 -10.64
CA TRP A 309 30.14 9.50 -9.54
C TRP A 309 31.59 9.94 -9.83
N PRO A 310 32.14 10.91 -9.06
CA PRO A 310 33.45 11.50 -9.35
C PRO A 310 34.61 10.49 -9.35
N GLU A 311 34.55 9.49 -8.47
CA GLU A 311 35.62 8.52 -8.26
C GLU A 311 35.80 7.60 -9.48
N THR A 312 34.68 7.18 -10.09
CA THR A 312 34.70 6.30 -11.26
C THR A 312 34.57 7.05 -12.58
N LYS A 313 34.23 8.35 -12.54
CA LYS A 313 33.89 9.17 -13.72
C LYS A 313 32.79 8.54 -14.58
N GLN A 314 31.85 7.86 -13.92
CA GLN A 314 30.76 7.12 -14.55
C GLN A 314 29.43 7.58 -13.96
N CYS A 315 28.37 7.37 -14.73
CA CYS A 315 27.03 7.78 -14.38
C CYS A 315 26.17 6.56 -14.09
N TYR A 316 25.37 6.63 -13.04
CA TYR A 316 24.57 5.51 -12.56
C TYR A 316 23.10 5.89 -12.39
N GLN A 317 22.23 4.93 -12.72
CA GLN A 317 20.80 5.06 -12.50
C GLN A 317 20.51 4.98 -11.00
N HIS A 318 19.57 5.80 -10.54
CA HIS A 318 19.15 5.80 -9.14
C HIS A 318 18.41 4.53 -8.76
N PHE A 319 18.41 4.20 -7.46
CA PHE A 319 17.72 3.05 -6.88
C PHE A 319 18.25 1.69 -7.36
N GLN A 320 19.47 1.67 -7.88
CA GLN A 320 20.24 0.46 -8.17
C GLN A 320 21.52 0.46 -7.32
N GLN A 321 22.26 -0.64 -7.31
CA GLN A 321 23.53 -0.70 -6.57
C GLN A 321 24.55 0.33 -7.10
N GLY A 322 24.72 0.43 -8.42
CA GLY A 322 25.67 1.37 -9.02
C GLY A 322 27.10 1.20 -8.48
N PRO A 323 27.80 2.28 -8.10
CA PRO A 323 29.15 2.23 -7.55
C PRO A 323 29.18 1.81 -6.07
N CYS A 324 28.02 1.58 -5.45
CA CYS A 324 27.92 1.38 -4.03
C CYS A 324 28.29 -0.06 -3.61
N PRO A 325 28.71 -0.24 -2.35
CA PRO A 325 28.90 -1.56 -1.78
C PRO A 325 27.62 -2.40 -1.81
N ALA A 326 27.78 -3.72 -1.61
CA ALA A 326 26.64 -4.60 -1.42
C ALA A 326 25.70 -4.07 -0.32
N ASN A 327 24.40 -4.30 -0.48
CA ASN A 327 23.33 -3.82 0.39
C ASN A 327 23.14 -2.30 0.45
N HIS A 328 23.73 -1.55 -0.48
CA HIS A 328 23.45 -0.12 -0.66
C HIS A 328 22.84 0.13 -2.04
N SER A 329 22.10 1.24 -2.13
CA SER A 329 21.52 1.79 -3.34
C SER A 329 22.12 3.18 -3.60
N PHE A 330 22.44 3.43 -4.86
CA PHE A 330 22.88 4.71 -5.37
C PHE A 330 21.69 5.64 -5.50
N ARG A 331 21.70 6.74 -4.75
CA ARG A 331 20.56 7.65 -4.62
C ARG A 331 21.05 9.08 -4.37
N PRO A 332 20.22 10.10 -4.65
CA PRO A 332 20.54 11.46 -4.29
C PRO A 332 20.34 11.67 -2.79
N SER A 333 21.25 12.43 -2.19
CA SER A 333 21.18 12.91 -0.82
C SER A 333 19.90 13.71 -0.60
N PRO A 334 19.08 13.41 0.43
CA PRO A 334 17.93 14.24 0.78
C PRO A 334 18.32 15.69 1.13
N ASP A 335 19.51 15.88 1.71
CA ASP A 335 19.96 17.18 2.22
C ASP A 335 20.70 18.00 1.16
N THR A 336 21.53 17.35 0.33
CA THR A 336 22.44 18.03 -0.59
C THR A 336 22.13 17.80 -2.08
N GLY A 337 21.25 16.84 -2.41
CA GLY A 337 20.97 16.42 -3.79
C GLY A 337 22.13 15.70 -4.49
N LEU A 338 23.30 15.61 -3.85
CA LEU A 338 24.50 14.96 -4.37
C LEU A 338 24.37 13.44 -4.33
N PRO A 339 25.06 12.71 -5.21
CA PRO A 339 25.03 11.25 -5.20
C PRO A 339 25.60 10.69 -3.90
N MET A 340 24.92 9.69 -3.32
CA MET A 340 25.39 8.97 -2.13
C MET A 340 24.94 7.50 -2.16
N CYS A 341 25.63 6.69 -1.36
CA CYS A 341 25.26 5.31 -1.12
C CYS A 341 24.43 5.20 0.16
N MET A 342 23.17 4.79 0.02
CA MET A 342 22.25 4.57 1.15
C MET A 342 21.90 3.09 1.27
N VAL A 343 21.87 2.56 2.49
CA VAL A 343 21.44 1.18 2.76
C VAL A 343 20.02 0.97 2.22
N TRP A 344 19.73 -0.21 1.66
CA TRP A 344 18.35 -0.56 1.29
C TRP A 344 17.45 -0.43 2.53
N GLY A 345 16.41 0.39 2.40
CA GLY A 345 15.38 0.58 3.43
C GLY A 345 14.30 -0.47 3.36
#